data_AF-K1TAA9-F1
#
_entry.id   AF-K1TAA9-F1
#
_cell.length_a   1.000
_cell.length_b   1.000
_cell.length_c   1.000
_cell.angle_alpha   90.00
_cell.angle_beta   90.00
_cell.angle_gamma   90.00
#
_symmetry.space_group_name_H-M   'P 1'
#
loop_
_entity.id
_entity.type
_entity.pdbx_description
1 polymer ?
#
loop_
_entity_poly.entity_id
_entity_poly.type
_entity_poly.pdbx_seq_one_letter_code
_entity_poly.pdbx_strand_id
1 'polypeptide(L)' 'MFFTTVFGMIFMAIGIFAPEKLVELLGGSREIVAVGAPYTKIFMAFAPLFMWNYVCNAFVRNDGSPSVAM' A
#
# COMPACT_ATOMS: atom_id res chain seq x y z
N MET A 1 14.58 4.23 3.63
CA MET A 1 13.53 3.90 4.61
C MET A 1 12.76 5.11 5.14
N PHE A 2 13.41 6.22 5.51
CA PHE A 2 12.70 7.39 6.07
C PHE A 2 11.54 7.90 5.18
N PHE A 3 11.81 8.29 3.94
CA PHE A 3 10.78 8.82 3.02
C PHE A 3 9.65 7.82 2.75
N THR A 4 9.98 6.56 2.49
CA THR A 4 8.97 5.52 2.25
C THR A 4 8.12 5.23 3.49
N THR A 5 8.66 5.43 4.69
CA THR A 5 7.87 5.38 5.93
C THR A 5 6.89 6.53 6.00
N VAL A 6 7.35 7.77 5.73
CA VAL A 6 6.48 8.96 5.74
C VAL A 6 5.32 8.80 4.75
N PHE A 7 5.61 8.44 3.50
CA PHE A 7 4.57 8.22 2.49
C PHE A 7 3.69 7.01 2.82
N GLY A 8 4.28 5.91 3.28
CA GLY A 8 3.53 4.72 3.70
C GLY A 8 2.52 5.03 4.81
N MET A 9 2.89 5.86 5.78
CA MET A 9 1.98 6.30 6.85
C MET A 9 0.83 7.17 6.33
N ILE A 10 1.07 8.02 5.33
CA ILE A 10 0.00 8.80 4.67
C ILE A 10 -1.00 7.86 3.98
N PHE A 11 -0.53 6.89 3.21
CA PHE A 11 -1.41 5.91 2.55
C PHE A 11 -2.17 5.05 3.58
N MET A 12 -1.49 4.59 4.63
CA MET A 12 -2.12 3.86 5.72
C MET A 12 -3.23 4.67 6.39
N ALA A 13 -2.98 5.96 6.67
CA ALA A 13 -3.99 6.84 7.25
C ALA A 13 -5.22 6.98 6.35
N ILE A 14 -5.03 7.21 5.04
CA ILE A 14 -6.14 7.29 4.07
C ILE A 14 -6.94 5.98 4.08
N GLY A 15 -6.28 4.83 4.02
CA GLY A 15 -6.94 3.52 4.00
C GLY A 15 -7.68 3.17 5.29
N ILE A 16 -7.22 3.66 6.45
CA ILE A 16 -7.87 3.40 7.74
C ILE A 16 -9.08 4.31 7.96
N PHE A 17 -8.93 5.60 7.66
CA PHE A 17 -9.92 6.62 8.01
C PHE A 17 -10.94 6.89 6.90
N ALA A 18 -10.59 6.68 5.63
CA ALA A 18 -11.45 7.00 4.50
C ALA A 18 -11.43 5.94 3.36
N PRO A 19 -11.50 4.63 3.64
CA PRO A 19 -11.44 3.60 2.60
C PRO A 19 -12.59 3.68 1.60
N GLU A 20 -13.81 3.96 2.06
CA GLU A 20 -15.00 4.09 1.20
C GLU A 20 -14.85 5.25 0.22
N LYS A 21 -14.44 6.42 0.71
CA LYS A 21 -14.19 7.61 -0.11
C LYS A 21 -13.06 7.40 -1.11
N LEU A 22 -12.04 6.64 -0.73
CA LEU A 22 -11.00 6.25 -1.69
C LEU A 22 -11.58 5.38 -2.80
N VAL A 23 -12.36 4.35 -2.49
CA VAL A 23 -12.97 3.48 -3.51
C VAL A 23 -13.99 4.22 -4.38
N GLU A 24 -14.78 5.14 -3.81
CA GLU A 24 -15.67 6.03 -4.55
C GLU A 24 -14.89 6.95 -5.51
N LEU A 25 -13.80 7.56 -5.03
CA LEU A 25 -12.94 8.45 -5.83
C LEU A 25 -12.33 7.70 -7.03
N LEU A 26 -12.02 6.42 -6.85
CA LEU A 26 -11.52 5.54 -7.90
C LEU A 26 -12.62 5.05 -8.87
N GLY A 27 -13.87 5.50 -8.69
CA GLY A 27 -15.00 5.21 -9.57
C GLY A 27 -15.85 4.02 -9.15
N GLY A 28 -15.73 3.54 -7.91
CA GLY A 28 -16.55 2.43 -7.39
C GLY A 28 -18.03 2.80 -7.28
N SER A 29 -18.91 1.94 -7.80
CA SER A 29 -20.35 2.01 -7.52
C SER A 29 -20.64 1.64 -6.05
N ARG A 30 -21.88 1.83 -5.59
CA ARG A 30 -22.27 1.51 -4.21
C ARG A 30 -22.00 0.04 -3.85
N GLU A 31 -22.24 -0.87 -4.78
CA GLU A 31 -21.99 -2.30 -4.63
C GLU A 31 -20.48 -2.59 -4.53
N ILE A 32 -19.68 -1.93 -5.36
CA ILE A 32 -18.20 -2.06 -5.34
C ILE A 32 -17.60 -1.47 -4.07
N VAL A 33 -18.09 -0.33 -3.59
CA VAL A 33 -17.64 0.28 -2.34
C VAL A 33 -17.93 -0.65 -1.15
N ALA A 34 -19.11 -1.29 -1.11
CA ALA A 34 -19.50 -2.18 -0.03
C ALA A 34 -18.57 -3.40 0.13
N VAL A 35 -18.08 -3.96 -0.98
CA VAL A 35 -17.14 -5.10 -0.96
C VAL A 35 -15.67 -4.68 -0.97
N GLY A 36 -15.37 -3.54 -1.60
CA GLY A 36 -14.02 -3.04 -1.83
C GLY A 36 -13.45 -2.33 -0.61
N ALA A 37 -14.22 -1.50 0.09
CA ALA A 37 -13.72 -0.69 1.19
C ALA A 37 -13.11 -1.51 2.36
N PRO A 38 -13.71 -2.64 2.81
CA PRO A 38 -13.09 -3.49 3.82
C PRO A 38 -11.74 -4.04 3.36
N TYR A 39 -11.64 -4.49 2.10
CA TYR A 39 -10.41 -5.01 1.53
C TYR A 39 -9.35 -3.92 1.36
N THR A 40 -9.75 -2.73 0.88
CA THR A 40 -8.89 -1.55 0.78
C THR A 40 -8.29 -1.17 2.11
N LYS A 41 -9.08 -1.17 3.17
CA LYS A 41 -8.60 -0.93 4.53
C LYS A 41 -7.52 -1.94 4.94
N ILE A 42 -7.72 -3.23 4.64
CA ILE A 42 -6.76 -4.29 4.98
C ILE A 42 -5.43 -4.04 4.27
N PHE A 43 -5.40 -3.99 2.93
CA PHE A 43 -4.10 -3.91 2.25
C PHE A 43 -3.39 -2.56 2.49
N MET A 44 -4.14 -1.46 2.64
CA MET A 44 -3.54 -0.15 2.93
C MET A 44 -2.98 -0.05 4.35
N ALA A 45 -3.49 -0.83 5.32
CA ALA A 45 -2.90 -0.92 6.66
C ALA A 45 -1.44 -1.41 6.62
N PHE A 46 -1.06 -2.14 5.56
CA PHE A 46 0.29 -2.64 5.33
C PHE A 46 1.10 -1.80 4.33
N ALA A 47 0.62 -0.61 3.92
CA ALA A 47 1.30 0.24 2.95
C ALA A 47 2.78 0.55 3.30
N PRO A 48 3.17 0.84 4.56
CA PRO A 48 4.58 1.02 4.92
C PRO A 48 5.43 -0.23 4.63
N LEU A 49 4.90 -1.41 4.94
CA LEU A 49 5.59 -2.68 4.76
C LEU A 49 5.76 -3.03 3.28
N PHE A 50 4.75 -2.78 2.45
CA PHE A 50 4.87 -2.94 1.00
C PHE A 50 5.93 -2.00 0.41
N MET A 51 5.98 -0.75 0.84
CA MET A 51 6.98 0.21 0.37
C MET A 51 8.39 -0.17 0.83
N TRP A 52 8.55 -0.66 2.06
CA TRP A 52 9.85 -1.14 2.54
C TRP A 52 10.32 -2.38 1.79
N ASN A 53 9.42 -3.32 1.51
CA ASN A 53 9.73 -4.48 0.69
C ASN A 53 10.27 -4.05 -0.70
N TYR A 54 9.65 -3.04 -1.33
CA TYR A 54 10.12 -2.52 -2.62
C TYR A 54 11.53 -1.92 -2.54
N VAL A 55 11.82 -1.16 -1.48
CA VAL A 55 13.16 -0.59 -1.24
C VAL A 55 14.19 -1.71 -1.07
N CYS A 56 13.93 -2.69 -0.20
CA CYS A 56 14.84 -3.82 0.02
C CYS A 56 15.07 -4.60 -1.29
N ASN A 57 14.01 -4.85 -2.05
CA ASN A 57 14.08 -5.50 -3.36
C ASN A 57 15.02 -4.76 -4.32
N ALA A 58 14.90 -3.43 -4.40
CA ALA A 58 15.75 -2.60 -5.25
C ALA A 58 17.23 -2.67 -4.83
N PHE A 59 17.52 -2.65 -3.52
CA PHE A 59 18.88 -2.80 -3.01
C PHE A 59 19.47 -4.17 -3.38
N VAL A 60 18.78 -5.27 -3.06
CA VAL A 60 19.28 -6.64 -3.33
C VAL A 60 19.49 -6.90 -4.83
N ARG A 61 18.64 -6.34 -5.69
CA ARG A 61 18.80 -6.42 -7.15
C ARG A 61 20.01 -5.62 -7.64
N ASN A 62 20.25 -4.43 -7.08
CA ASN A 62 21.42 -3.61 -7.40
C ASN A 62 22.73 -4.23 -6.88
N ASP A 63 22.68 -4.97 -5.77
CA ASP A 63 23.81 -5.72 -5.20
C ASP A 63 24.09 -7.04 -5.94
N GLY A 64 23.42 -7.29 -7.08
CA GLY A 64 23.74 -8.40 -7.98
C GLY A 64 23.27 -9.78 -7.52
N SER A 65 22.47 -9.87 -6.46
CA SER A 65 21.90 -11.14 -5.96
C SER A 65 20.37 -11.16 -6.06
N PRO A 66 19.78 -11.01 -7.26
CA PRO A 66 18.33 -10.85 -7.44
C PRO A 66 17.48 -12.04 -6.95
N SER A 67 18.07 -13.24 -6.78
CA SER A 67 17.37 -14.42 -6.23
C SER A 67 16.97 -14.26 -4.77
N VAL A 68 17.61 -13.38 -4.01
CA VAL A 68 17.30 -13.10 -2.59
C VAL A 68 16.23 -12.01 -2.44
N ALA A 69 15.88 -11.35 -3.55
CA ALA A 69 14.92 -10.25 -3.56
C ALA A 69 13.46 -10.73 -3.66
N MET A 70 13.23 -11.98 -4.07
CA MET A 70 11.92 -12.51 -4.46
C MET A 70 11.04 -12.88 -3.26
#